data_AF-A0A7C7V126-F1
#
_entry.id   AF-A0A7C7V126-F1
#
_cell.length_a   1.000
_cell.length_b   1.000
_cell.length_c   1.000
_cell.angle_alpha   90.00
_cell.angle_beta   90.00
_cell.angle_gamma   90.00
#
_symmetry.space_group_name_H-M   'P 1'
#
loop_
_entity.id
_entity.type
_entity.pdbx_description
1 polymer ?
#
loop_
_entity_poly.entity_id
_entity_poly.type
_entity_poly.pdbx_seq_one_letter_code
_entity_poly.pdbx_strand_id
1 'polypeptide(L)'
;MGSTTDTEQLARGEGACSACLGDRGRWRLPRSLYLVLGIAAGAALFGICEAVFPIFHAPGELLVPFPPPEVAVAREAALSKARMLNAVAALGTLGLLLGGLLGIGEAAARRFGEGALKRVPVAAVLGVALGGAAGIVGHLLTEGLGAVQALTPLGRTTVVQAVMLGVFGGGVGASVGLVAGGRRSLLSGCAAGVAAGVAAGLLFPVVCSLLMHRVKTEVVIPGGVVGGRREPVALALWIGFVILALSLVIPLARRRKKPSVAAEPSEAPTE
;
A
#
# COMPACT_ATOMS: atom_id res chain seq x y z
N MET A 1 -40.10 -62.97 9.02
CA MET A 1 -40.29 -62.04 10.15
C MET A 1 -38.93 -61.46 10.50
N GLY A 2 -38.55 -60.35 9.87
CA GLY A 2 -37.28 -59.67 10.10
C GLY A 2 -37.50 -58.19 9.83
N SER A 3 -37.33 -57.36 10.86
CA SER A 3 -37.57 -55.93 10.82
C SER A 3 -36.38 -55.22 10.16
N THR A 4 -36.60 -54.70 8.96
CA THR A 4 -35.65 -53.92 8.16
C THR A 4 -35.78 -52.40 8.37
N THR A 5 -36.34 -51.95 9.49
CA THR A 5 -36.74 -50.54 9.69
C THR A 5 -35.72 -49.65 10.42
N ASP A 6 -34.61 -50.19 10.94
CA ASP A 6 -33.76 -49.41 11.85
C ASP A 6 -32.50 -48.78 11.20
N THR A 7 -32.20 -49.08 9.94
CA THR A 7 -31.01 -48.52 9.25
C THR A 7 -31.24 -47.21 8.51
N GLU A 8 -32.49 -46.81 8.22
CA GLU A 8 -32.76 -45.54 7.51
C GLU A 8 -32.74 -44.29 8.43
N GLN A 9 -32.86 -44.45 9.75
CA GLN A 9 -32.83 -43.30 10.66
C GLN A 9 -31.42 -42.82 11.01
N LEU A 10 -30.38 -43.67 10.86
CA LEU A 10 -28.99 -43.28 11.13
C LEU A 10 -28.37 -42.46 9.98
N ALA A 11 -28.87 -42.58 8.74
CA ALA A 11 -28.41 -41.78 7.60
C ALA A 11 -29.00 -40.35 7.58
N ARG A 12 -30.03 -40.05 8.39
CA ARG A 12 -30.61 -38.70 8.51
C ARG A 12 -30.01 -37.86 9.65
N GLY A 13 -29.14 -38.43 10.48
CA GLY A 13 -28.51 -37.75 11.61
C GLY A 13 -27.37 -36.79 11.27
N GLU A 14 -26.76 -36.91 10.07
CA GLU A 14 -25.61 -36.07 9.68
C GLU A 14 -26.02 -34.79 8.94
N GLY A 15 -27.31 -34.58 8.64
CA GLY A 15 -27.82 -33.42 7.91
C GLY A 15 -28.05 -32.15 8.77
N ALA A 16 -28.10 -32.28 10.10
CA ALA A 16 -28.62 -31.19 10.96
C ALA A 16 -27.53 -30.29 11.60
N CYS A 17 -26.25 -30.63 11.50
CA CYS A 17 -25.17 -29.88 12.18
C CYS A 17 -24.34 -28.99 11.24
N SER A 18 -24.85 -28.67 10.04
CA SER A 18 -24.26 -27.65 9.14
C SER A 18 -24.93 -26.28 9.29
N ALA A 19 -26.22 -26.26 9.61
CA ALA A 19 -27.01 -25.02 9.69
C ALA A 19 -26.80 -24.22 11.00
N CYS A 20 -26.40 -24.85 12.11
CA CYS A 20 -26.18 -24.16 13.40
C CYS A 20 -24.78 -23.50 13.54
N LEU A 21 -23.89 -23.69 12.57
CA LEU A 21 -22.69 -22.83 12.39
C LEU A 21 -23.03 -21.52 11.64
N GLY A 22 -24.27 -21.42 11.16
CA GLY A 22 -24.79 -20.42 10.24
C GLY A 22 -25.20 -19.08 10.84
N ASP A 23 -24.64 -18.63 11.96
CA ASP A 23 -24.64 -17.19 12.26
C ASP A 23 -23.59 -16.79 13.30
N ARG A 24 -22.42 -17.44 13.29
CA ARG A 24 -21.29 -16.87 14.03
C ARG A 24 -20.98 -15.54 13.37
N GLY A 25 -21.32 -14.46 14.06
CA GLY A 25 -21.23 -13.09 13.60
C GLY A 25 -20.01 -12.86 12.72
N ARG A 26 -20.26 -12.31 11.52
CA ARG A 26 -19.23 -11.64 10.74
C ARG A 26 -18.69 -10.50 11.62
N TRP A 27 -17.68 -10.79 12.44
CA TRP A 27 -16.84 -9.80 13.08
C TRP A 27 -16.20 -9.00 11.96
N ARG A 28 -16.92 -7.97 11.51
CA ARG A 28 -16.39 -6.96 10.62
C ARG A 28 -15.32 -6.30 11.45
N LEU A 29 -14.06 -6.64 11.20
CA LEU A 29 -12.96 -5.92 11.81
C LEU A 29 -13.24 -4.42 11.60
N PRO A 30 -13.27 -3.64 12.69
CA PRO A 30 -13.63 -2.24 12.61
C PRO A 30 -12.59 -1.56 11.72
N ARG A 31 -13.03 -0.56 10.94
CA ARG A 31 -12.13 0.19 10.04
C ARG A 31 -10.94 0.78 10.81
N SER A 32 -11.15 1.08 12.09
CA SER A 32 -10.12 1.52 13.02
C SER A 32 -8.93 0.57 13.09
N LEU A 33 -9.11 -0.75 12.95
CA LEU A 33 -7.98 -1.67 13.00
C LEU A 33 -7.02 -1.50 11.79
N TYR A 34 -7.55 -1.37 10.57
CA TYR A 34 -6.71 -1.12 9.39
C TYR A 34 -5.98 0.23 9.48
N LEU A 35 -6.62 1.22 10.11
CA LEU A 35 -5.99 2.50 10.39
C LEU A 35 -4.88 2.36 11.44
N VAL A 36 -5.13 1.67 12.55
CA VAL A 36 -4.13 1.41 13.61
C VAL A 36 -2.93 0.64 13.07
N LEU A 37 -3.17 -0.42 12.29
CA LEU A 37 -2.11 -1.18 11.63
C LEU A 37 -1.32 -0.33 10.64
N GLY A 38 -2.01 0.53 9.89
CA GLY A 38 -1.38 1.50 9.00
C GLY A 38 -0.48 2.47 9.79
N ILE A 39 -1.00 3.09 10.85
CA ILE A 39 -0.26 4.03 11.70
C ILE A 39 0.96 3.34 12.32
N ALA A 40 0.82 2.09 12.78
CA ALA A 40 1.93 1.31 13.31
C ALA A 40 3.03 1.06 12.26
N ALA A 41 2.66 0.72 11.03
CA ALA A 41 3.63 0.64 9.91
C ALA A 41 4.33 1.98 9.66
N GLY A 42 3.60 3.09 9.71
CA GLY A 42 4.17 4.43 9.54
C GLY A 42 5.14 4.82 10.62
N ALA A 43 4.78 4.60 11.87
CA ALA A 43 5.64 4.86 13.01
C ALA A 43 6.92 4.00 12.95
N ALA A 44 6.78 2.72 12.59
CA ALA A 44 7.92 1.82 12.41
C ALA A 44 8.83 2.29 11.27
N LEU A 45 8.27 2.64 10.10
CA LEU A 45 9.07 3.17 9.00
C LEU A 45 9.75 4.48 9.39
N PHE A 46 9.03 5.41 10.01
CA PHE A 46 9.57 6.68 10.46
C PHE A 46 10.76 6.46 11.39
N GLY A 47 10.64 5.55 12.37
CA GLY A 47 11.75 5.17 13.25
C GLY A 47 12.94 4.57 12.50
N ILE A 48 12.70 3.70 11.51
CA ILE A 48 13.77 3.15 10.65
C ILE A 48 14.45 4.27 9.84
N CYS A 49 13.67 5.20 9.30
CA CYS A 49 14.21 6.34 8.58
C CYS A 49 15.02 7.27 9.50
N GLU A 50 14.55 7.54 10.71
CA GLU A 50 15.31 8.35 11.68
C GLU A 50 16.63 7.68 12.07
N ALA A 51 16.63 6.36 12.27
CA ALA A 51 17.80 5.62 12.69
C ALA A 51 18.84 5.44 11.56
N VAL A 52 18.39 5.18 10.32
CA VAL A 52 19.28 4.67 9.27
C VAL A 52 19.33 5.56 8.02
N PHE A 53 18.45 6.56 7.87
CA PHE A 53 18.37 7.33 6.62
C PHE A 53 19.30 8.56 6.60
N PRO A 54 20.07 8.78 5.52
CA PRO A 54 20.11 8.00 4.30
C PRO A 54 20.96 6.74 4.49
N ILE A 55 20.50 5.62 3.93
CA ILE A 55 21.22 4.33 3.98
C ILE A 55 22.40 4.36 3.02
N PHE A 56 22.20 4.98 1.85
CA PHE A 56 23.21 5.10 0.81
C PHE A 56 23.73 6.54 0.73
N HIS A 57 25.05 6.70 0.75
CA HIS A 57 25.72 7.99 0.61
C HIS A 57 26.58 8.04 -0.66
N ALA A 58 26.76 9.24 -1.21
CA ALA A 58 27.78 9.44 -2.24
C ALA A 58 29.19 9.29 -1.60
N PRO A 59 30.18 8.76 -2.33
CA PRO A 59 31.57 8.68 -1.85
C PRO A 59 32.08 10.04 -1.38
N GLY A 60 32.75 10.07 -0.22
CA GLY A 60 33.26 11.31 0.39
C GLY A 60 34.23 12.08 -0.52
N GLU A 61 34.98 11.35 -1.33
CA GLU A 61 35.92 11.90 -2.33
C GLU A 61 35.24 12.79 -3.38
N LEU A 62 33.95 12.56 -3.66
CA LEU A 62 33.18 13.34 -4.63
C LEU A 62 32.48 14.55 -3.99
N LEU A 63 32.51 14.68 -2.65
CA LEU A 63 31.80 15.73 -1.91
C LEU A 63 32.67 16.98 -1.65
N VAL A 64 33.57 17.30 -2.58
CA VAL A 64 34.44 18.50 -2.51
C VAL A 64 33.59 19.78 -2.69
N PRO A 65 33.84 20.89 -1.96
CA PRO A 65 33.03 22.12 -2.09
C PRO A 65 33.02 22.72 -3.49
N PHE A 66 34.14 22.65 -4.20
CA PHE A 66 34.30 23.19 -5.56
C PHE A 66 34.95 22.12 -6.45
N PRO A 67 34.17 21.11 -6.88
CA PRO A 67 34.72 20.04 -7.69
C PRO A 67 35.05 20.58 -9.10
N PRO A 68 36.18 20.18 -9.71
CA PRO A 68 36.41 20.40 -11.13
C PRO A 68 35.28 19.75 -11.96
N PRO A 69 35.03 20.21 -13.20
CA PRO A 69 33.85 19.82 -13.98
C PRO A 69 33.69 18.30 -14.14
N GLU A 70 34.79 17.56 -14.31
CA GLU A 70 34.78 16.10 -14.39
C GLU A 70 34.28 15.43 -13.09
N VAL A 71 34.75 15.94 -11.94
CA VAL A 71 34.33 15.47 -10.61
C VAL A 71 32.90 15.92 -10.31
N ALA A 72 32.47 17.07 -10.83
CA ALA A 72 31.10 17.56 -10.66
C ALA A 72 30.08 16.61 -11.32
N VAL A 73 30.35 16.14 -12.54
CA VAL A 73 29.49 15.16 -13.23
C VAL A 73 29.47 13.83 -12.49
N ALA A 74 30.64 13.32 -12.06
CA ALA A 74 30.73 12.09 -11.28
C ALA A 74 29.99 12.19 -9.94
N ARG A 75 30.09 13.34 -9.27
CA ARG A 75 29.38 13.64 -8.02
C ARG A 75 27.87 13.64 -8.24
N GLU A 76 27.39 14.29 -9.30
CA GLU A 76 25.96 14.36 -9.59
C GLU A 76 25.38 12.97 -9.88
N ALA A 77 26.08 12.16 -10.69
CA ALA A 77 25.71 10.78 -10.95
C ALA A 77 25.67 9.92 -9.66
N ALA A 78 26.67 10.07 -8.78
CA ALA A 78 26.71 9.37 -7.50
C ALA A 78 25.56 9.79 -6.58
N LEU A 79 25.24 11.09 -6.52
CA LEU A 79 24.12 11.63 -5.75
C LEU A 79 22.76 11.16 -6.29
N SER A 80 22.58 11.19 -7.60
CA SER A 80 21.39 10.65 -8.29
C SER A 80 21.18 9.18 -7.93
N LYS A 81 22.22 8.35 -8.07
CA LYS A 81 22.18 6.93 -7.71
C LYS A 81 21.84 6.71 -6.24
N ALA A 82 22.47 7.45 -5.33
CA ALA A 82 22.19 7.37 -3.90
C ALA A 82 20.73 7.75 -3.60
N ARG A 83 20.19 8.80 -4.23
CA ARG A 83 18.78 9.20 -4.08
C ARG A 83 17.83 8.11 -4.56
N MET A 84 18.10 7.49 -5.71
CA MET A 84 17.31 6.39 -6.22
C MET A 84 17.29 5.22 -5.23
N LEU A 85 18.45 4.74 -4.80
CA LEU A 85 18.55 3.59 -3.89
C LEU A 85 17.87 3.85 -2.55
N ASN A 86 18.04 5.05 -2.00
CA ASN A 86 17.35 5.46 -0.78
C ASN A 86 15.82 5.51 -0.97
N ALA A 87 15.33 6.00 -2.11
CA ALA A 87 13.90 6.01 -2.42
C ALA A 87 13.34 4.58 -2.53
N VAL A 88 14.06 3.69 -3.23
CA VAL A 88 13.72 2.27 -3.37
C VAL A 88 13.69 1.59 -2.01
N ALA A 89 14.69 1.83 -1.16
CA ALA A 89 14.76 1.24 0.17
C ALA A 89 13.58 1.72 1.04
N ALA A 90 13.35 3.03 1.12
CA ALA A 90 12.27 3.59 1.95
C ALA A 90 10.88 3.12 1.52
N LEU A 91 10.57 3.20 0.22
CA LEU A 91 9.27 2.75 -0.30
C LEU A 91 9.13 1.23 -0.27
N GLY A 92 10.21 0.48 -0.51
CA GLY A 92 10.23 -0.97 -0.35
C GLY A 92 9.93 -1.40 1.08
N THR A 93 10.56 -0.76 2.07
CA THR A 93 10.30 -1.00 3.49
C THR A 93 8.87 -0.59 3.88
N LEU A 94 8.37 0.55 3.40
CA LEU A 94 6.96 0.94 3.64
C LEU A 94 6.00 -0.09 3.05
N GLY A 95 6.29 -0.55 1.83
CA GLY A 95 5.50 -1.56 1.13
C GLY A 95 5.49 -2.91 1.85
N LEU A 96 6.64 -3.33 2.40
CA LEU A 96 6.75 -4.51 3.27
C LEU A 96 5.80 -4.40 4.47
N LEU A 97 5.90 -3.28 5.20
CA LEU A 97 5.16 -3.06 6.43
C LEU A 97 3.65 -2.95 6.16
N LEU A 98 3.23 -2.16 5.17
CA LEU A 98 1.82 -2.01 4.81
C LEU A 98 1.24 -3.28 4.19
N GLY A 99 1.93 -3.90 3.24
CA GLY A 99 1.49 -5.15 2.61
C GLY A 99 1.36 -6.28 3.63
N GLY A 100 2.33 -6.39 4.55
CA GLY A 100 2.33 -7.36 5.64
C GLY A 100 1.22 -7.09 6.67
N LEU A 101 1.21 -5.92 7.30
CA LEU A 101 0.26 -5.61 8.38
C LEU A 101 -1.19 -5.57 7.89
N LEU A 102 -1.47 -4.93 6.74
CA LEU A 102 -2.83 -4.93 6.18
C LEU A 102 -3.23 -6.32 5.69
N GLY A 103 -2.27 -7.13 5.22
CA GLY A 103 -2.46 -8.55 4.93
C GLY A 103 -2.85 -9.36 6.16
N ILE A 104 -2.16 -9.17 7.30
CA ILE A 104 -2.51 -9.80 8.59
C ILE A 104 -3.93 -9.37 9.01
N GLY A 105 -4.25 -8.07 8.90
CA GLY A 105 -5.59 -7.56 9.18
C GLY A 105 -6.66 -8.22 8.33
N GLU A 106 -6.40 -8.42 7.02
CA GLU A 106 -7.32 -9.11 6.12
C GLU A 106 -7.45 -10.62 6.43
N ALA A 107 -6.35 -11.28 6.79
CA ALA A 107 -6.36 -12.69 7.19
C ALA A 107 -7.15 -12.90 8.50
N ALA A 108 -6.96 -12.02 9.48
CA ALA A 108 -7.71 -12.00 10.73
C ALA A 108 -9.21 -11.75 10.48
N ALA A 109 -9.56 -10.85 9.55
CA ALA A 109 -10.96 -10.59 9.17
C ALA A 109 -11.69 -11.84 8.65
N ARG A 110 -10.91 -12.80 8.12
CA ARG A 110 -11.38 -14.04 7.51
C ARG A 110 -11.20 -15.26 8.40
N ARG A 111 -10.97 -15.05 9.71
CA ARG A 111 -10.82 -16.10 10.72
C ARG A 111 -9.66 -17.05 10.49
N PHE A 112 -8.51 -16.52 10.03
CA PHE A 112 -7.27 -17.29 9.93
C PHE A 112 -7.41 -18.65 9.23
N GLY A 113 -8.23 -18.75 8.19
CA GLY A 113 -8.20 -19.94 7.34
C GLY A 113 -6.76 -20.18 6.90
N GLU A 114 -6.26 -21.41 7.01
CA GLU A 114 -4.83 -21.73 6.86
C GLU A 114 -4.23 -21.17 5.55
N GLY A 115 -5.04 -21.08 4.50
CA GLY A 115 -4.65 -20.49 3.21
C GLY A 115 -4.45 -18.98 3.21
N ALA A 116 -5.07 -18.22 4.13
CA ALA A 116 -4.92 -16.76 4.21
C ALA A 116 -3.60 -16.37 4.89
N LEU A 117 -3.21 -17.05 5.97
CA LEU A 117 -1.96 -16.77 6.68
C LEU A 117 -0.74 -17.06 5.80
N LYS A 118 -0.78 -18.16 5.03
CA LYS A 118 0.27 -18.53 4.06
C LYS A 118 0.49 -17.49 2.95
N ARG A 119 -0.49 -16.61 2.70
CA ARG A 119 -0.38 -15.54 1.68
C ARG A 119 0.20 -14.25 2.22
N VAL A 120 0.29 -14.06 3.54
CA VAL A 120 0.85 -12.84 4.15
C VAL A 120 2.31 -12.62 3.75
N PRO A 121 3.21 -13.62 3.78
CA PRO A 121 4.59 -13.42 3.32
C PRO A 121 4.65 -13.01 1.84
N VAL A 122 3.81 -13.62 0.99
CA VAL A 122 3.73 -13.28 -0.44
C VAL A 122 3.23 -11.85 -0.65
N ALA A 123 2.24 -11.42 0.14
CA ALA A 123 1.73 -10.05 0.13
C ALA A 123 2.80 -9.04 0.59
N ALA A 124 3.59 -9.36 1.62
CA ALA A 124 4.68 -8.51 2.08
C ALA A 124 5.78 -8.37 1.01
N VAL A 125 6.17 -9.47 0.36
CA VAL A 125 7.13 -9.48 -0.76
C VAL A 125 6.61 -8.67 -1.96
N LEU A 126 5.32 -8.82 -2.29
CA LEU A 126 4.70 -8.03 -3.35
C LEU A 126 4.71 -6.53 -3.02
N GLY A 127 4.46 -6.19 -1.75
CA GLY A 127 4.59 -4.82 -1.23
C GLY A 127 6.00 -4.26 -1.39
N VAL A 128 7.04 -5.03 -1.06
CA VAL A 128 8.45 -4.64 -1.28
C VAL A 128 8.72 -4.39 -2.75
N ALA A 129 8.36 -5.34 -3.63
CA ALA A 129 8.66 -5.27 -5.05
C ALA A 129 8.02 -4.05 -5.70
N LEU A 130 6.72 -3.80 -5.42
CA LEU A 130 6.00 -2.68 -5.99
C LEU A 130 6.33 -1.35 -5.31
N GLY A 131 6.72 -1.37 -4.03
CA GLY A 131 7.28 -0.19 -3.38
C GLY A 131 8.64 0.21 -3.93
N GLY A 132 9.54 -0.75 -4.15
CA GLY A 132 10.81 -0.51 -4.82
C GLY A 132 10.61 -0.01 -6.25
N ALA A 133 9.70 -0.62 -7.01
CA ALA A 133 9.34 -0.16 -8.35
C ALA A 133 8.80 1.28 -8.34
N ALA A 134 7.97 1.66 -7.37
CA ALA A 134 7.52 3.04 -7.20
C ALA A 134 8.71 4.00 -6.99
N GLY A 135 9.70 3.63 -6.18
CA GLY A 135 10.91 4.44 -5.99
C GLY A 135 11.71 4.65 -7.29
N ILE A 136 11.86 3.59 -8.10
CA ILE A 136 12.50 3.67 -9.42
C ILE A 136 11.69 4.60 -10.34
N VAL A 137 10.38 4.40 -10.42
CA VAL A 137 9.49 5.22 -11.27
C VAL A 137 9.55 6.70 -10.87
N GLY A 138 9.47 7.00 -9.57
CA GLY A 138 9.59 8.37 -9.06
C GLY A 138 10.93 9.02 -9.43
N HIS A 139 12.03 8.27 -9.33
CA HIS A 139 13.34 8.73 -9.73
C HIS A 139 13.45 8.98 -11.25
N LEU A 140 13.01 8.03 -12.08
CA LEU A 140 13.03 8.16 -13.54
C LEU A 140 12.16 9.34 -14.02
N LEU A 141 11.02 9.61 -13.39
CA LEU A 141 10.17 10.76 -13.71
C LEU A 141 10.84 12.09 -13.34
N THR A 142 11.65 12.09 -12.27
CA THR A 142 12.35 13.30 -11.80
C THR A 142 13.54 13.63 -12.69
N GLU A 143 14.32 12.62 -13.12
CA GLU A 143 15.56 12.83 -13.86
C GLU A 143 15.45 12.65 -15.38
N GLY A 144 14.59 11.76 -15.86
CA GLY A 144 14.66 11.24 -17.24
C GLY A 144 13.61 11.75 -18.22
N LEU A 145 12.51 12.38 -17.78
CA LEU A 145 11.40 12.74 -18.66
C LEU A 145 11.36 14.24 -18.96
N GLY A 146 11.88 14.63 -20.13
CA GLY A 146 11.89 16.03 -20.59
C GLY A 146 10.51 16.70 -20.60
N ALA A 147 9.44 15.95 -20.86
CA ALA A 147 8.06 16.44 -20.78
C ALA A 147 7.67 16.88 -19.35
N VAL A 148 8.18 16.18 -18.33
CA VAL A 148 7.95 16.51 -16.91
C VAL A 148 8.82 17.69 -16.48
N GLN A 149 10.00 17.86 -17.08
CA GLN A 149 10.89 19.00 -16.82
C GLN A 149 10.35 20.33 -17.37
N ALA A 150 9.50 20.29 -18.40
CA ALA A 150 8.83 21.49 -18.93
C ALA A 150 7.70 22.03 -18.03
N LEU A 151 7.28 21.28 -17.01
CA LEU A 151 6.25 21.70 -16.07
C LEU A 151 6.79 22.68 -15.03
N THR A 152 5.88 23.45 -14.41
CA THR A 152 6.22 24.21 -13.21
C THR A 152 6.70 23.29 -12.09
N PRO A 153 7.52 23.75 -11.13
CA PRO A 153 8.02 22.91 -10.04
C PRO A 153 6.91 22.17 -9.28
N LEU A 154 5.79 22.87 -9.02
CA LEU A 154 4.62 22.27 -8.38
C LEU A 154 3.95 21.20 -9.27
N GLY A 155 3.76 21.48 -10.56
CA GLY A 155 3.17 20.53 -11.51
C GLY A 155 4.02 19.27 -11.64
N ARG A 156 5.34 19.43 -11.74
CA ARG A 156 6.31 18.33 -11.75
C ARG A 156 6.20 17.46 -10.51
N THR A 157 6.30 18.05 -9.31
CA THR A 157 6.16 17.30 -8.05
C THR A 157 4.83 16.56 -7.97
N THR A 158 3.74 17.23 -8.35
CA THR A 158 2.39 16.65 -8.29
C THR A 158 2.29 15.42 -9.19
N VAL A 159 2.79 15.48 -10.43
CA VAL A 159 2.81 14.35 -11.36
C VAL A 159 3.70 13.22 -10.84
N VAL A 160 4.92 13.53 -10.39
CA VAL A 160 5.86 12.53 -9.85
C VAL A 160 5.23 11.80 -8.65
N GLN A 161 4.68 12.55 -7.69
CA GLN A 161 4.05 11.99 -6.49
C GLN A 161 2.81 11.16 -6.85
N ALA A 162 1.94 11.65 -7.73
CA ALA A 162 0.73 10.93 -8.13
C ALA A 162 1.05 9.60 -8.83
N VAL A 163 2.01 9.58 -9.76
CA VAL A 163 2.39 8.35 -10.48
C VAL A 163 3.11 7.39 -9.55
N MET A 164 4.12 7.87 -8.81
CA MET A 164 4.86 7.05 -7.84
C MET A 164 3.92 6.43 -6.80
N LEU A 165 3.08 7.25 -6.15
CA LEU A 165 2.15 6.75 -5.14
C LEU A 165 1.03 5.90 -5.75
N GLY A 166 0.65 6.13 -7.00
CA GLY A 166 -0.23 5.24 -7.75
C GLY A 166 0.34 3.82 -7.88
N VAL A 167 1.62 3.70 -8.29
CA VAL A 167 2.33 2.41 -8.35
C VAL A 167 2.43 1.77 -6.97
N PHE A 168 2.87 2.55 -5.98
CA PHE A 168 3.00 2.11 -4.58
C PHE A 168 1.66 1.60 -4.03
N GLY A 169 0.61 2.41 -4.17
CA GLY A 169 -0.73 2.12 -3.71
C GLY A 169 -1.32 0.91 -4.40
N GLY A 170 -1.11 0.77 -5.71
CA GLY A 170 -1.48 -0.42 -6.46
C GLY A 170 -0.87 -1.69 -5.88
N GLY A 171 0.39 -1.65 -5.46
CA GLY A 171 1.05 -2.77 -4.80
C GLY A 171 0.51 -3.12 -3.42
N VAL A 172 0.27 -2.11 -2.57
CA VAL A 172 -0.37 -2.31 -1.26
C VAL A 172 -1.79 -2.87 -1.44
N GLY A 173 -2.55 -2.33 -2.38
CA GLY A 173 -3.90 -2.79 -2.72
C GLY A 173 -3.92 -4.22 -3.26
N ALA A 174 -2.99 -4.58 -4.15
CA ALA A 174 -2.82 -5.93 -4.67
C ALA A 174 -2.46 -6.92 -3.55
N SER A 175 -1.61 -6.51 -2.60
CA SER A 175 -1.21 -7.30 -1.43
C SER A 175 -2.41 -7.66 -0.55
N VAL A 176 -3.26 -6.69 -0.23
CA VAL A 176 -4.54 -6.93 0.50
C VAL A 176 -5.49 -7.79 -0.33
N GLY A 177 -5.60 -7.51 -1.63
CA GLY A 177 -6.45 -8.25 -2.55
C GLY A 177 -6.04 -9.72 -2.72
N LEU A 178 -4.74 -10.01 -2.65
CA LEU A 178 -4.15 -11.34 -2.72
C LEU A 178 -4.53 -12.18 -1.49
N VAL A 179 -4.34 -11.63 -0.28
CA VAL A 179 -4.69 -12.34 0.98
C VAL A 179 -6.17 -12.69 0.99
N ALA A 180 -7.01 -11.78 0.51
CA ALA A 180 -8.43 -12.00 0.38
C ALA A 180 -8.85 -13.08 -0.64
N GLY A 181 -7.98 -13.50 -1.53
CA GLY A 181 -8.24 -14.59 -2.47
C GLY A 181 -9.09 -14.22 -3.68
N GLY A 182 -8.72 -14.83 -4.80
CA GLY A 182 -9.39 -14.70 -6.09
C GLY A 182 -8.85 -13.54 -6.94
N ARG A 183 -8.77 -13.76 -8.26
CA ARG A 183 -8.24 -12.79 -9.23
C ARG A 183 -9.00 -11.45 -9.20
N ARG A 184 -10.33 -11.50 -9.06
CA ARG A 184 -11.19 -10.30 -8.97
C ARG A 184 -10.86 -9.44 -7.73
N SER A 185 -10.50 -10.06 -6.61
CA SER A 185 -10.13 -9.34 -5.38
C SER A 185 -8.77 -8.67 -5.51
N LEU A 186 -7.82 -9.34 -6.17
CA LEU A 186 -6.51 -8.79 -6.47
C LEU A 186 -6.62 -7.57 -7.39
N LEU A 187 -7.40 -7.68 -8.48
CA LEU A 187 -7.60 -6.57 -9.43
C LEU A 187 -8.34 -5.40 -8.78
N SER A 188 -9.41 -5.65 -8.01
CA SER A 188 -10.14 -4.58 -7.34
C SER A 188 -9.33 -3.93 -6.24
N GLY A 189 -8.54 -4.72 -5.50
CA GLY A 189 -7.59 -4.22 -4.51
C GLY A 189 -6.53 -3.32 -5.15
N CYS A 190 -5.91 -3.78 -6.25
CA CYS A 190 -4.95 -3.01 -7.03
C CYS A 190 -5.56 -1.69 -7.52
N ALA A 191 -6.72 -1.71 -8.18
CA ALA A 191 -7.39 -0.51 -8.67
C ALA A 191 -7.73 0.48 -7.53
N ALA A 192 -8.24 -0.02 -6.40
CA ALA A 192 -8.51 0.82 -5.23
C ALA A 192 -7.22 1.43 -4.65
N GLY A 193 -6.15 0.65 -4.62
CA GLY A 193 -4.82 1.10 -4.19
C GLY A 193 -4.24 2.17 -5.11
N VAL A 194 -4.31 2.00 -6.42
CA VAL A 194 -3.89 3.02 -7.41
C VAL A 194 -4.67 4.31 -7.19
N ALA A 195 -6.00 4.23 -7.11
CA ALA A 195 -6.84 5.41 -6.90
C ALA A 195 -6.49 6.15 -5.58
N ALA A 196 -6.27 5.38 -4.50
CA ALA A 196 -5.87 5.92 -3.21
C ALA A 196 -4.48 6.59 -3.26
N GLY A 197 -3.52 5.94 -3.92
CA GLY A 197 -2.17 6.45 -4.10
C GLY A 197 -2.10 7.71 -4.96
N VAL A 198 -2.83 7.74 -6.09
CA VAL A 198 -2.95 8.93 -6.93
C VAL A 198 -3.60 10.07 -6.16
N ALA A 199 -4.69 9.82 -5.45
CA ALA A 199 -5.33 10.83 -4.61
C ALA A 199 -4.35 11.34 -3.52
N ALA A 200 -3.58 10.45 -2.91
CA ALA A 200 -2.56 10.83 -1.94
C ALA A 200 -1.50 11.76 -2.56
N GLY A 201 -0.99 11.41 -3.74
CA GLY A 201 0.03 12.19 -4.44
C GLY A 201 -0.45 13.52 -5.01
N LEU A 202 -1.74 13.65 -5.33
CA LEU A 202 -2.34 14.92 -5.75
C LEU A 202 -2.59 15.87 -4.57
N LEU A 203 -3.09 15.33 -3.45
CA LEU A 203 -3.45 16.14 -2.30
C LEU A 203 -2.24 16.52 -1.43
N PHE A 204 -1.23 15.66 -1.34
CA PHE A 204 -0.07 15.89 -0.49
C PHE A 204 0.66 17.21 -0.78
N PRO A 205 1.01 17.56 -2.04
CA PRO A 205 1.67 18.83 -2.36
C PRO A 205 0.81 20.05 -2.00
N VAL A 206 -0.51 19.95 -2.16
CA VAL A 206 -1.46 21.01 -1.80
C VAL A 206 -1.53 21.19 -0.29
N VAL A 207 -1.61 20.10 0.46
CA VAL A 207 -1.60 20.15 1.92
C VAL A 207 -0.27 20.72 2.44
N CYS A 208 0.85 20.31 1.85
CA CYS A 208 2.16 20.85 2.21
C CYS A 208 2.29 22.35 1.90
N SER A 209 1.78 22.83 0.76
CA SER A 209 1.86 24.25 0.43
C SER A 209 1.05 25.13 1.39
N LEU A 210 -0.07 24.60 1.92
CA LEU A 210 -0.91 25.27 2.91
C LEU A 210 -0.30 25.25 4.31
N LEU A 211 0.24 24.11 4.74
CA LEU A 211 0.75 23.92 6.11
C LEU A 211 2.20 24.35 6.29
N MET A 212 3.00 24.29 5.22
CA MET A 212 4.46 24.42 5.27
C MET A 212 4.97 25.26 4.12
N HIS A 213 4.85 26.59 4.26
CA HIS A 213 5.22 27.57 3.24
C HIS A 213 6.73 27.58 2.85
N ARG A 214 7.57 26.78 3.52
CA ARG A 214 9.02 26.72 3.30
C ARG A 214 9.54 25.35 2.87
N VAL A 215 8.70 24.32 2.78
CA VAL A 215 9.16 22.97 2.44
C VAL A 215 9.35 22.82 0.94
N LYS A 216 10.56 22.45 0.54
CA LYS A 216 10.85 22.10 -0.85
C LYS A 216 10.28 20.72 -1.16
N THR A 217 9.27 20.66 -2.02
CA THR A 217 8.61 19.41 -2.41
C THR A 217 9.20 18.81 -3.71
N GLU A 218 10.35 19.30 -4.16
CA GLU A 218 10.97 18.92 -5.44
C GLU A 218 11.67 17.55 -5.44
N VAL A 219 11.45 16.75 -4.39
CA VAL A 219 12.13 15.48 -4.17
C VAL A 219 11.12 14.35 -4.07
N VAL A 220 11.54 13.17 -4.53
CA VAL A 220 10.72 11.94 -4.56
C VAL A 220 10.19 11.60 -3.16
N ILE A 221 11.03 11.72 -2.13
CA ILE A 221 10.65 11.58 -0.72
C ILE A 221 10.84 12.94 -0.02
N PRO A 222 9.75 13.64 0.35
CA PRO A 222 9.80 14.89 1.09
C PRO A 222 10.50 14.71 2.44
N GLY A 223 11.41 15.62 2.79
CA GLY A 223 12.16 15.57 4.04
C GLY A 223 13.30 14.54 4.09
N GLY A 224 13.58 13.83 3.00
CA GLY A 224 14.83 13.07 2.83
C GLY A 224 16.05 13.99 2.84
N VAL A 225 17.23 13.45 3.16
CA VAL A 225 18.49 14.22 3.26
C VAL A 225 18.90 14.77 1.90
N VAL A 226 18.32 15.91 1.53
CA VAL A 226 18.65 16.65 0.32
C VAL A 226 19.27 17.96 0.80
N GLY A 227 20.60 18.01 0.77
CA GLY A 227 21.37 19.16 1.26
C GLY A 227 21.77 19.11 2.74
N GLY A 228 21.76 17.94 3.37
CA GLY A 228 22.28 17.74 4.73
C GLY A 228 21.35 18.20 5.87
N ARG A 229 20.16 18.73 5.56
CA ARG A 229 19.13 19.03 6.56
C ARG A 229 18.06 17.95 6.53
N ARG A 230 17.86 17.29 7.67
CA ARG A 230 16.72 16.39 7.90
C ARG A 230 15.50 17.23 8.25
N GLU A 231 14.39 17.03 7.56
CA GLU A 231 13.10 17.66 7.88
C GLU A 231 12.12 16.57 8.36
N PRO A 232 12.24 16.12 9.62
CA PRO A 232 11.48 14.97 10.13
C PRO A 232 9.96 15.20 10.05
N VAL A 233 9.52 16.45 10.19
CA VAL A 233 8.10 16.80 10.13
C VAL A 233 7.52 16.59 8.73
N ALA A 234 8.27 16.96 7.67
CA ALA A 234 7.83 16.76 6.30
C ALA A 234 7.74 15.27 5.94
N LEU A 235 8.72 14.48 6.39
CA LEU A 235 8.71 13.03 6.22
C LEU A 235 7.54 12.38 6.97
N ALA A 236 7.32 12.75 8.23
CA ALA A 236 6.23 12.23 9.05
C ALA A 236 4.85 12.56 8.44
N LEU A 237 4.67 13.79 7.94
CA LEU A 237 3.45 14.18 7.24
C LEU A 237 3.23 13.38 5.97
N TRP A 238 4.28 13.18 5.16
CA TRP A 238 4.18 12.40 3.93
C TRP A 238 3.80 10.95 4.22
N ILE A 239 4.50 10.30 5.15
CA ILE A 239 4.20 8.92 5.59
C ILE A 239 2.76 8.83 6.12
N GLY A 240 2.37 9.75 7.01
CA GLY A 240 1.03 9.78 7.61
C GLY A 240 -0.07 9.95 6.56
N PHE A 241 0.15 10.79 5.55
CA PHE A 241 -0.84 11.03 4.50
C PHE A 241 -1.02 9.81 3.58
N VAL A 242 0.09 9.18 3.17
CA VAL A 242 0.07 7.94 2.36
C VAL A 242 -0.68 6.83 3.11
N ILE A 243 -0.39 6.66 4.40
CA ILE A 243 -1.05 5.64 5.24
C ILE A 243 -2.53 5.91 5.38
N LEU A 244 -2.90 7.16 5.71
CA LEU A 244 -4.29 7.54 5.89
C LEU A 244 -5.10 7.26 4.62
N ALA A 245 -4.58 7.67 3.45
CA ALA A 245 -5.24 7.46 2.18
C ALA A 245 -5.42 5.96 1.86
N LEU A 246 -4.36 5.17 1.98
CA LEU A 246 -4.39 3.74 1.66
C LEU A 246 -5.27 2.94 2.62
N SER A 247 -5.13 3.16 3.93
CA SER A 247 -5.90 2.46 4.96
C SER A 247 -7.38 2.84 4.96
N LEU A 248 -7.76 4.02 4.46
CA LEU A 248 -9.15 4.43 4.34
C LEU A 248 -9.81 3.88 3.05
N VAL A 249 -9.15 4.06 1.91
CA VAL A 249 -9.76 3.81 0.59
C VAL A 249 -9.84 2.32 0.26
N ILE A 250 -8.78 1.55 0.54
CA ILE A 250 -8.73 0.12 0.17
C ILE A 250 -9.87 -0.67 0.84
N PRO A 251 -10.15 -0.52 2.15
CA PRO A 251 -11.28 -1.21 2.78
C PRO A 251 -12.65 -0.72 2.30
N LEU A 252 -12.78 0.56 1.91
CA LEU A 252 -14.04 1.12 1.40
C LEU A 252 -14.44 0.51 0.06
N ALA A 253 -13.49 0.37 -0.88
CA ALA A 253 -13.74 -0.17 -2.21
C ALA A 253 -14.23 -1.63 -2.17
N ARG A 254 -13.90 -2.38 -1.13
CA ARG A 254 -14.16 -3.83 -1.05
C ARG A 254 -15.52 -4.18 -0.43
N ARG A 255 -16.25 -3.22 0.16
CA ARG A 255 -17.54 -3.48 0.85
C ARG A 255 -18.77 -3.59 -0.08
N ARG A 256 -18.63 -3.46 -1.41
CA ARG A 256 -19.79 -3.25 -2.31
C ARG A 256 -20.39 -4.48 -3.02
N LYS A 257 -20.11 -5.72 -2.62
CA LYS A 257 -20.95 -6.85 -3.06
C LYS A 257 -21.99 -7.19 -2.01
N LYS A 258 -23.13 -6.48 -2.08
CA LYS A 258 -24.40 -7.04 -1.57
C LYS A 258 -24.61 -8.33 -2.37
N PRO A 259 -24.89 -9.49 -1.73
CA PRO A 259 -25.42 -10.62 -2.49
C PRO A 259 -26.67 -10.08 -3.19
N SER A 260 -26.65 -10.09 -4.52
CA SER A 260 -27.89 -9.99 -5.28
C SER A 260 -28.68 -11.19 -4.80
N VAL A 261 -29.64 -10.95 -3.91
CA VAL A 261 -30.70 -11.91 -3.64
C VAL A 261 -31.30 -12.11 -5.03
N ALA A 262 -30.94 -13.22 -5.66
CA ALA A 262 -31.63 -13.65 -6.86
C ALA A 262 -33.09 -13.67 -6.44
N ALA A 263 -33.89 -12.77 -7.01
CA ALA A 263 -35.32 -12.78 -6.79
C ALA A 263 -35.76 -14.21 -7.07
N GLU A 264 -36.23 -14.92 -6.04
CA GLU A 264 -36.86 -16.21 -6.25
C GLU A 264 -37.93 -15.97 -7.30
N PRO A 265 -37.96 -16.75 -8.40
CA PRO A 265 -39.07 -16.68 -9.33
C PRO A 265 -40.32 -17.01 -8.52
N SER A 266 -41.15 -15.98 -8.30
CA SER A 266 -42.48 -16.14 -7.73
C SER A 266 -43.19 -17.19 -8.57
N GLU A 267 -43.37 -18.40 -8.02
CA GLU A 267 -44.25 -19.38 -8.64
C GLU A 267 -45.63 -18.72 -8.78
N ALA A 268 -46.06 -18.54 -10.02
CA ALA A 268 -47.38 -18.04 -10.33
C ALA A 268 -48.40 -19.11 -9.88
N PRO A 269 -49.52 -18.73 -9.25
CA PRO A 269 -50.56 -19.69 -8.91
C PRO A 269 -51.16 -20.26 -10.20
N THR A 270 -51.02 -21.57 -10.39
CA THR A 270 -51.80 -22.34 -11.37
C THR A 270 -53.25 -22.44 -10.88
N GLU A 271 -54.17 -21.88 -11.66
CA GLU A 271 -55.62 -22.12 -11.59
C GLU A 271 -55.98 -23.52 -12.13
#